data_AF-A0A355REU1-F1
#
_entry.id   AF-A0A355REU1-F1
#
_cell.length_a   1.000
_cell.length_b   1.000
_cell.length_c   1.000
_cell.angle_alpha   90.00
_cell.angle_beta   90.00
_cell.angle_gamma   90.00
#
_symmetry.space_group_name_H-M   'P 1'
#
loop_
_entity.id
_entity.type
_entity.pdbx_description
1 polymer ?
#
loop_
_entity_poly.entity_id
_entity_poly.type
_entity_poly.pdbx_seq_one_letter_code
_entity_poly.pdbx_strand_id
1 'polypeptide(L)'
;MDTFSSLSQFVDLLRQAPSFDLESQAAAKQRNIQLTKPAGALGRMEELAIWYAAWRGDARASISHPEVLIFAGNHGVTAQGISAFPAEVTKQMVLNFQAGGAAINQLSACFGAKLQVHGLELDRPTRDFTQGPAMEEDEFLLALQTGWNAVSRSEERR
;
A
#
# COMPACT_ATOMS: atom_id res chain seq x y z
N MET A 1 4.78 -12.43 -9.71
CA MET A 1 5.72 -11.33 -9.44
C MET A 1 7.10 -11.92 -9.41
N ASP A 2 8.03 -11.28 -10.09
CA ASP A 2 9.44 -11.63 -9.97
C ASP A 2 9.84 -11.50 -8.50
N THR A 3 10.46 -12.55 -7.98
CA THR A 3 11.01 -12.57 -6.63
C THR A 3 12.42 -12.01 -6.67
N PHE A 4 12.79 -11.16 -5.72
CA PHE A 4 14.16 -10.67 -5.56
C PHE A 4 14.77 -11.23 -4.27
N SER A 5 16.07 -11.47 -4.28
CA SER A 5 16.85 -11.95 -3.14
C SER A 5 18.00 -11.00 -2.77
N SER A 6 18.06 -9.81 -3.37
CA SER A 6 19.02 -8.76 -3.03
C SER A 6 18.46 -7.38 -3.32
N LEU A 7 19.06 -6.34 -2.71
CA LEU A 7 18.67 -4.95 -2.97
C LEU A 7 18.94 -4.54 -4.42
N SER A 8 20.03 -5.03 -5.03
CA SER A 8 20.33 -4.72 -6.44
C SER A 8 19.25 -5.25 -7.37
N GLN A 9 18.81 -6.50 -7.17
CA GLN A 9 17.70 -7.08 -7.93
C GLN A 9 16.40 -6.31 -7.72
N PHE A 10 16.10 -5.93 -6.46
CA PHE A 10 14.93 -5.11 -6.16
C PHE A 10 14.95 -3.77 -6.92
N VAL A 11 16.09 -3.07 -6.91
CA VAL A 11 16.27 -1.81 -7.64
C VAL A 11 16.10 -2.01 -9.14
N ASP A 12 16.64 -3.09 -9.70
CA ASP A 12 16.50 -3.39 -11.13
C ASP A 12 15.05 -3.70 -11.53
N LEU A 13 14.28 -4.36 -10.65
CA LEU A 13 12.84 -4.54 -10.84
C LEU A 13 12.10 -3.20 -10.82
N LEU A 14 12.42 -2.29 -9.90
CA LEU A 14 11.81 -0.95 -9.85
C LEU A 14 12.12 -0.11 -11.09
N ARG A 15 13.33 -0.22 -11.64
CA ARG A 15 13.70 0.45 -12.90
C ARG A 15 12.90 -0.04 -14.10
N GLN A 16 12.43 -1.29 -14.05
CA GLN A 16 11.60 -1.92 -15.08
C GLN A 16 10.10 -1.78 -14.80
N ALA A 17 9.72 -1.14 -13.70
CA ALA A 17 8.31 -0.95 -13.36
C ALA A 17 7.59 -0.19 -14.49
N PRO A 18 6.35 -0.58 -14.82
CA PRO A 18 5.60 0.07 -15.87
C PRO A 18 5.33 1.54 -15.50
N SER A 19 5.28 2.38 -16.52
CA SER A 19 4.69 3.72 -16.40
C SER A 19 3.17 3.64 -16.64
N PHE A 20 2.46 4.71 -16.33
CA PHE A 20 1.04 4.83 -16.66
C PHE A 20 0.82 4.83 -18.18
N ASP A 21 -0.31 4.30 -18.64
CA ASP A 21 -0.64 4.16 -20.05
C ASP A 21 -1.21 5.47 -20.63
N LEU A 22 -0.51 6.05 -21.61
CA LEU A 22 -0.89 7.31 -22.24
C LEU A 22 -2.13 7.18 -23.12
N GLU A 23 -2.33 6.03 -23.75
CA GLU A 23 -3.49 5.79 -24.61
C GLU A 23 -4.78 5.74 -23.78
N SER A 24 -4.78 4.98 -22.69
CA SER A 24 -5.89 4.92 -21.74
C SER A 24 -6.15 6.27 -21.08
N GLN A 25 -5.09 7.03 -20.76
CA GLN A 25 -5.26 8.40 -20.25
C GLN A 25 -5.99 9.30 -21.26
N ALA A 26 -5.57 9.27 -22.54
CA ALA A 26 -6.20 10.08 -23.59
C ALA A 26 -7.65 9.66 -23.84
N ALA A 27 -7.91 8.35 -23.90
CA ALA A 27 -9.25 7.80 -24.07
C ALA A 27 -10.16 8.12 -22.86
N ALA A 28 -9.65 8.07 -21.63
CA ALA A 28 -10.39 8.46 -20.42
C ALA A 28 -10.74 9.97 -20.44
N LYS A 29 -9.80 10.83 -20.85
CA LYS A 29 -10.05 12.28 -21.03
C LYS A 29 -11.16 12.52 -22.05
N GLN A 30 -11.09 11.87 -23.21
CA GLN A 30 -12.09 12.02 -24.26
C GLN A 30 -13.48 11.57 -23.79
N ARG A 31 -13.56 10.43 -23.09
CA ARG A 31 -14.80 9.96 -22.48
C ARG A 31 -15.35 10.97 -21.46
N ASN A 32 -14.50 11.50 -20.59
CA ASN A 32 -14.90 12.44 -19.53
C ASN A 32 -15.56 13.72 -20.09
N ILE A 33 -15.13 14.19 -21.27
CA ILE A 33 -15.72 15.34 -21.98
C ILE A 33 -17.11 15.02 -22.56
N GLN A 34 -17.37 13.76 -22.91
CA GLN A 34 -18.65 13.31 -23.47
C GLN A 34 -19.73 13.04 -22.41
N LEU A 35 -19.37 13.04 -21.13
CA LEU A 35 -20.33 12.82 -20.05
C LEU A 35 -21.32 14.00 -19.96
N THR A 36 -22.56 13.72 -19.58
CA THR A 36 -23.61 14.73 -19.39
C THR A 36 -23.35 15.56 -18.12
N LYS A 37 -22.32 16.41 -18.18
CA LYS A 37 -21.92 17.37 -17.15
C LYS A 37 -21.21 18.55 -17.82
N PRO A 38 -21.27 19.77 -17.24
CA PRO A 38 -20.35 20.83 -17.63
C PRO A 38 -18.90 20.37 -17.47
N ALA A 39 -18.01 20.84 -18.35
CA ALA A 39 -16.58 20.52 -18.25
C ALA A 39 -16.02 20.95 -16.88
N GLY A 40 -15.33 20.04 -16.20
CA GLY A 40 -14.72 20.30 -14.88
C GLY A 40 -15.70 20.33 -13.69
N ALA A 41 -16.99 20.05 -13.90
CA ALA A 41 -18.00 20.13 -12.84
C ALA A 41 -17.73 19.20 -11.63
N LEU A 42 -16.96 18.12 -11.80
CA LEU A 42 -16.60 17.20 -10.71
C LEU A 42 -15.20 17.48 -10.11
N GLY A 43 -14.50 18.52 -10.60
CA GLY A 43 -13.20 18.95 -10.11
C GLY A 43 -12.18 17.81 -10.04
N ARG A 44 -11.55 17.64 -8.86
CA ARG A 44 -10.51 16.62 -8.60
C ARG A 44 -10.96 15.17 -8.88
N MET A 45 -12.27 14.89 -8.86
CA MET A 45 -12.77 13.56 -9.17
C MET A 45 -12.50 13.18 -10.64
N GLU A 46 -12.56 14.14 -11.57
CA GLU A 46 -12.23 13.90 -12.98
C GLU A 46 -10.74 13.55 -13.13
N GLU A 47 -9.88 14.31 -12.45
CA GLU A 47 -8.42 14.11 -12.45
C GLU A 47 -8.06 12.72 -11.91
N LEU A 48 -8.65 12.32 -10.78
CA LEU A 48 -8.41 11.01 -10.15
C LEU A 48 -8.91 9.85 -11.03
N ALA A 49 -10.08 9.99 -11.66
CA ALA A 49 -10.62 8.95 -12.55
C ALA A 49 -9.73 8.75 -13.79
N ILE A 50 -9.27 9.83 -14.40
CA ILE A 50 -8.36 9.79 -15.56
C ILE A 50 -6.99 9.20 -15.15
N TRP A 51 -6.47 9.61 -14.00
CA TRP A 51 -5.21 9.08 -13.46
C TRP A 51 -5.31 7.57 -13.19
N TYR A 52 -6.40 7.12 -12.57
CA TYR A 52 -6.62 5.70 -12.30
C TYR A 52 -6.74 4.88 -13.58
N ALA A 53 -7.51 5.35 -14.56
CA ALA A 53 -7.65 4.71 -15.87
C ALA A 53 -6.29 4.51 -16.57
N ALA A 54 -5.40 5.50 -16.49
CA ALA A 54 -4.05 5.42 -17.04
C ALA A 54 -3.20 4.34 -16.36
N TRP A 55 -3.25 4.23 -15.03
CA TRP A 55 -2.53 3.18 -14.30
C TRP A 55 -3.11 1.78 -14.49
N ARG A 56 -4.39 1.69 -14.85
CA ARG A 56 -5.07 0.43 -15.13
C ARG A 56 -4.94 -0.04 -16.57
N GLY A 57 -4.50 0.84 -17.48
CA GLY A 57 -4.49 0.55 -18.92
C GLY A 57 -5.90 0.33 -19.48
N ASP A 58 -6.92 0.97 -18.88
CA ASP A 58 -8.30 0.90 -19.33
C ASP A 58 -9.03 2.24 -19.08
N ALA A 59 -9.50 2.87 -20.15
CA ALA A 59 -10.24 4.13 -20.13
C ALA A 59 -11.58 4.06 -19.35
N ARG A 60 -12.07 2.87 -19.03
CA ARG A 60 -13.28 2.61 -18.25
C ARG A 60 -12.99 1.79 -16.99
N ALA A 61 -11.75 1.82 -16.50
CA ALA A 61 -11.35 1.07 -15.33
C ALA A 61 -12.29 1.30 -14.14
N SER A 62 -12.63 0.21 -13.46
CA SER A 62 -13.43 0.22 -12.23
C SER A 62 -12.62 -0.35 -11.07
N ILE A 63 -12.98 0.05 -9.86
CA ILE A 63 -12.39 -0.49 -8.63
C ILE A 63 -13.34 -1.58 -8.13
N SER A 64 -12.96 -2.85 -8.35
CA SER A 64 -13.76 -4.03 -7.94
C SER A 64 -13.22 -4.69 -6.67
N HIS A 65 -11.90 -4.69 -6.48
CA HIS A 65 -11.21 -5.38 -5.39
C HIS A 65 -10.21 -4.45 -4.71
N PRO A 66 -10.66 -3.41 -3.97
CA PRO A 66 -9.74 -2.59 -3.20
C PRO A 66 -9.11 -3.42 -2.06
N GLU A 67 -7.86 -3.14 -1.73
CA GLU A 67 -7.16 -3.79 -0.61
C GLU A 67 -6.57 -2.73 0.30
N VAL A 68 -6.59 -3.01 1.60
CA VAL A 68 -5.89 -2.24 2.63
C VAL A 68 -4.87 -3.19 3.26
N LEU A 69 -3.59 -2.85 3.15
CA LEU A 69 -2.50 -3.62 3.72
C LEU A 69 -1.88 -2.84 4.88
N ILE A 70 -1.90 -3.40 6.08
CA ILE A 70 -1.28 -2.81 7.28
C ILE A 70 0.01 -3.57 7.57
N PHE A 71 1.13 -2.85 7.66
CA PHE A 71 2.41 -3.39 8.11
C PHE A 71 2.72 -2.79 9.49
N ALA A 72 2.79 -3.63 10.50
CA ALA A 72 3.00 -3.21 11.89
C ALA A 72 4.36 -3.71 12.38
N GLY A 73 5.22 -2.81 12.84
CA GLY A 73 6.51 -3.14 13.43
C GLY A 73 6.80 -2.22 14.63
N ASN A 74 7.68 -2.66 15.52
CA ASN A 74 8.12 -1.86 16.65
C ASN A 74 9.46 -1.16 16.36
N HIS A 75 9.69 -0.02 16.99
CA HIS A 75 10.87 0.82 16.74
C HIS A 75 11.69 1.02 18.02
N GLY A 76 12.98 0.69 18.00
CA GLY A 76 13.86 0.78 19.18
C GLY A 76 14.01 2.19 19.74
N VAL A 77 13.92 3.22 18.90
CA VAL A 77 13.96 4.64 19.33
C VAL A 77 12.87 4.98 20.36
N THR A 78 11.77 4.22 20.41
CA THR A 78 10.67 4.44 21.37
C THR A 78 11.10 4.22 22.82
N ALA A 79 12.18 3.46 23.07
CA ALA A 79 12.77 3.29 24.39
C ALA A 79 13.28 4.61 25.00
N GLN A 80 13.45 5.67 24.21
CA GLN A 80 13.79 7.01 24.67
C GLN A 80 12.60 7.79 25.27
N GLY A 81 11.43 7.18 25.40
CA GLY A 81 10.25 7.83 25.97
C GLY A 81 9.56 8.82 25.03
N ILE A 82 9.81 8.72 23.72
CA ILE A 82 9.20 9.59 22.69
C ILE A 82 7.79 9.15 22.26
N SER A 83 7.36 7.95 22.69
CA SER A 83 6.04 7.40 22.36
C SER A 83 5.08 7.62 23.53
N ALA A 84 3.84 8.00 23.20
CA ALA A 84 2.76 8.09 24.19
C ALA A 84 2.27 6.72 24.68
N PHE A 85 2.61 5.65 23.97
CA PHE A 85 2.20 4.27 24.27
C PHE A 85 3.42 3.34 24.31
N PRO A 86 3.37 2.31 25.17
CA PRO A 86 4.44 1.33 25.23
C PRO A 86 4.39 0.36 24.02
N ALA A 87 5.52 -0.30 23.71
CA ALA A 87 5.71 -1.05 22.47
C ALA A 87 4.77 -2.27 22.33
N GLU A 88 4.29 -2.84 23.44
CA GLU A 88 3.32 -3.94 23.44
C GLU A 88 1.97 -3.57 22.81
N VAL A 89 1.62 -2.28 22.78
CA VAL A 89 0.37 -1.79 22.17
C VAL A 89 0.33 -2.13 20.68
N THR A 90 1.47 -2.15 19.98
CA THR A 90 1.53 -2.55 18.57
C THR A 90 1.00 -3.97 18.37
N LYS A 91 1.41 -4.93 19.21
CA LYS A 91 0.94 -6.32 19.14
C LYS A 91 -0.55 -6.43 19.48
N GLN A 92 -1.01 -5.68 20.47
CA GLN A 92 -2.43 -5.61 20.82
C GLN A 92 -3.27 -5.06 19.67
N MET A 93 -2.79 -4.02 18.98
CA MET A 93 -3.48 -3.44 17.83
C MET A 93 -3.50 -4.41 16.64
N VAL A 94 -2.43 -5.15 16.38
CA VAL A 94 -2.43 -6.22 15.37
C VAL A 94 -3.51 -7.26 15.66
N LEU A 95 -3.61 -7.72 16.92
CA LEU A 95 -4.68 -8.64 17.33
C LEU A 95 -6.06 -7.99 17.17
N ASN A 96 -6.21 -6.71 17.50
CA ASN A 96 -7.46 -5.98 17.32
C ASN A 96 -7.87 -5.87 15.84
N PHE A 97 -6.92 -5.59 14.94
CA PHE A 97 -7.16 -5.58 13.50
C PHE A 97 -7.58 -6.96 12.99
N GLN A 98 -6.91 -8.03 13.43
CA GLN A 98 -7.26 -9.40 13.07
C GLN A 98 -8.64 -9.81 13.60
N ALA A 99 -9.03 -9.30 14.77
CA ALA A 99 -10.33 -9.55 15.38
C ALA A 99 -11.47 -8.70 14.79
N GLY A 100 -11.19 -7.77 13.86
CA GLY A 100 -12.24 -6.91 13.27
C GLY A 100 -12.60 -5.68 14.11
N GLY A 101 -11.90 -5.42 15.22
CA GLY A 101 -12.34 -4.48 16.25
C GLY A 101 -11.86 -3.03 16.06
N ALA A 102 -11.04 -2.73 15.04
CA ALA A 102 -10.54 -1.38 14.83
C ALA A 102 -11.37 -0.58 13.82
N ALA A 103 -11.24 0.74 13.85
CA ALA A 103 -11.92 1.65 12.93
C ALA A 103 -11.62 1.33 11.45
N ILE A 104 -10.38 0.94 11.14
CA ILE A 104 -9.99 0.57 9.77
C ILE A 104 -10.75 -0.67 9.27
N ASN A 105 -11.08 -1.62 10.14
CA ASN A 105 -11.91 -2.78 9.76
C ASN A 105 -13.28 -2.33 9.24
N GLN A 106 -13.89 -1.36 9.94
CA GLN A 106 -15.21 -0.84 9.58
C GLN A 106 -15.17 -0.02 8.30
N LEU A 107 -14.14 0.80 8.11
CA LEU A 107 -13.92 1.56 6.87
C LEU A 107 -13.67 0.62 5.69
N SER A 108 -12.81 -0.38 5.86
CA SER A 108 -12.56 -1.40 4.84
C SER A 108 -13.85 -2.12 4.46
N ALA A 109 -14.66 -2.55 5.44
CA ALA A 109 -15.96 -3.18 5.17
C ALA A 109 -16.93 -2.24 4.43
N CYS A 110 -17.00 -0.96 4.83
CA CYS A 110 -17.87 0.04 4.20
C CYS A 110 -17.59 0.21 2.70
N PHE A 111 -16.31 0.14 2.30
CA PHE A 111 -15.88 0.31 0.90
C PHE A 111 -15.58 -1.02 0.18
N GLY A 112 -15.92 -2.17 0.79
CA GLY A 112 -15.66 -3.50 0.21
C GLY A 112 -14.17 -3.81 0.03
N ALA A 113 -13.30 -3.17 0.80
CA ALA A 113 -11.86 -3.38 0.73
C ALA A 113 -11.44 -4.58 1.58
N LYS A 114 -10.65 -5.48 1.00
CA LYS A 114 -10.04 -6.58 1.75
C LYS A 114 -8.91 -6.03 2.62
N LEU A 115 -9.04 -6.18 3.93
CA LEU A 115 -8.02 -5.78 4.90
C LEU A 115 -7.08 -6.95 5.19
N GLN A 116 -5.77 -6.71 5.10
CA GLN A 116 -4.73 -7.66 5.51
C GLN A 116 -3.76 -6.96 6.46
N VAL A 117 -3.27 -7.70 7.45
CA VAL A 117 -2.41 -7.16 8.52
C VAL A 117 -1.17 -8.06 8.62
N HIS A 118 -0.01 -7.44 8.45
CA HIS A 118 1.29 -8.07 8.46
C HIS A 118 2.09 -7.55 9.65
N GLY A 119 2.26 -8.40 10.67
CA GLY A 119 3.20 -8.12 11.75
C GLY A 119 4.63 -8.35 11.28
N LEU A 120 5.47 -7.34 11.40
CA LEU A 120 6.90 -7.37 11.11
C LEU A 120 7.63 -7.50 12.45
N GLU A 121 7.95 -8.73 12.83
CA GLU A 121 8.75 -9.06 14.01
C GLU A 121 8.35 -8.29 15.27
N LEU A 122 7.08 -8.37 15.66
CA LEU A 122 6.49 -7.52 16.69
C LEU A 122 7.20 -7.58 18.05
N ASP A 123 7.83 -8.72 18.37
CA ASP A 123 8.58 -8.94 19.61
C ASP A 123 10.06 -8.52 19.51
N ARG A 124 10.54 -8.14 18.31
CA ARG A 124 11.90 -7.68 18.03
C ARG A 124 11.85 -6.31 17.33
N PRO A 125 11.82 -5.20 18.10
CA PRO A 125 11.86 -3.86 17.53
C PRO A 125 13.10 -3.65 16.66
N THR A 126 13.03 -2.71 15.72
CA THR A 126 14.24 -2.21 15.05
C THR A 126 15.22 -1.67 16.08
N ARG A 127 16.49 -1.52 15.71
CA ARG A 127 17.45 -0.78 16.53
C ARG A 127 17.06 0.70 16.62
N ASP A 128 17.61 1.36 17.64
CA ASP A 128 17.51 2.80 17.80
C ASP A 128 18.35 3.51 16.74
N PHE A 129 17.68 4.12 15.77
CA PHE A 129 18.38 4.72 14.63
C PHE A 129 19.19 5.97 15.00
N THR A 130 19.03 6.49 16.22
CA THR A 130 19.86 7.60 16.72
C THR A 130 21.25 7.14 17.13
N GLN A 131 21.44 5.83 17.33
CA GLN A 131 22.70 5.20 17.76
C GLN A 131 23.37 4.40 16.64
N GLY A 132 22.71 4.22 15.49
CA GLY A 132 23.21 3.44 14.35
C GLY A 132 22.10 3.13 13.35
N PRO A 133 22.30 2.21 12.40
CA PRO A 133 21.23 1.77 11.51
C PRO A 133 20.10 1.05 12.25
N ALA A 134 18.85 1.30 11.85
CA ALA A 134 17.66 0.63 12.42
C ALA A 134 17.62 -0.88 12.13
N MET A 135 18.14 -1.28 10.98
CA MET A 135 18.08 -2.63 10.42
C MET A 135 19.38 -2.93 9.67
N GLU A 136 19.77 -4.21 9.63
CA GLU A 136 20.81 -4.71 8.75
C GLU A 136 20.21 -4.94 7.36
N GLU A 137 21.06 -5.14 6.36
CA GLU A 137 20.60 -5.29 4.98
C GLU A 137 19.63 -6.47 4.78
N ASP A 138 19.88 -7.59 5.45
CA ASP A 138 19.04 -8.79 5.40
C ASP A 138 17.68 -8.57 6.07
N GLU A 139 17.65 -7.89 7.22
CA GLU A 139 16.43 -7.48 7.92
C GLU A 139 15.58 -6.54 7.05
N PHE A 140 16.22 -5.58 6.39
CA PHE A 140 15.56 -4.67 5.46
C PHE A 140 15.03 -5.41 4.21
N LEU A 141 15.81 -6.31 3.65
CA LEU A 141 15.42 -7.12 2.50
C LEU A 141 14.18 -7.98 2.81
N LEU A 142 14.14 -8.60 4.00
CA LEU A 142 12.98 -9.38 4.46
C LEU A 142 11.72 -8.52 4.59
N ALA A 143 11.86 -7.30 5.14
CA ALA A 143 10.74 -6.35 5.23
C ALA A 143 10.21 -5.95 3.84
N LEU A 144 11.11 -5.67 2.89
CA LEU A 144 10.76 -5.39 1.49
C LEU A 144 10.03 -6.55 0.83
N GLN A 145 10.54 -7.78 1.00
CA GLN A 145 9.92 -8.99 0.46
C GLN A 145 8.53 -9.21 1.04
N THR A 146 8.34 -8.94 2.35
CA THR A 146 7.03 -9.03 2.99
C THR A 146 6.03 -8.06 2.35
N GLY A 147 6.44 -6.81 2.12
CA GLY A 147 5.61 -5.83 1.42
C GLY A 147 5.29 -6.21 -0.03
N TRP A 148 6.30 -6.66 -0.77
CA TRP A 148 6.17 -7.09 -2.17
C TRP A 148 5.19 -8.25 -2.33
N ASN A 149 5.30 -9.26 -1.46
CA ASN A 149 4.49 -10.47 -1.52
C ASN A 149 3.06 -10.26 -0.99
N ALA A 150 2.79 -9.17 -0.28
CA ALA A 150 1.46 -8.88 0.26
C ALA A 150 0.46 -8.37 -0.78
N VAL A 151 0.94 -7.84 -1.91
CA VAL A 151 0.08 -7.30 -2.98
C VAL A 151 -0.50 -8.44 -3.81
N SER A 152 -1.83 -8.59 -3.83
CA SER A 152 -2.49 -9.62 -4.63
C SER A 152 -2.31 -9.41 -6.14
N ARG A 153 -2.34 -10.52 -6.90
CA ARG A 153 -2.06 -10.48 -8.34
C ARG A 153 -3.23 -9.91 -9.13
N SER A 154 -2.93 -9.24 -10.24
CA SER A 154 -3.94 -8.67 -11.14
C SER A 154 -4.84 -9.73 -11.80
N GLU A 155 -4.35 -10.96 -11.98
CA GLU A 155 -5.10 -12.09 -12.53
C GLU A 155 -6.17 -12.63 -11.58
N GLU A 156 -5.99 -12.44 -10.27
CA GLU A 156 -6.97 -12.79 -9.22
C GLU A 156 -8.03 -11.70 -9.01
N ARG A 157 -7.92 -10.57 -9.73
CA ARG A 157 -8.73 -9.35 -9.57
C ARG A 157 -9.67 -9.06 -10.75
N ARG A 158 -9.78 -9.97 -11.72
CA ARG A 158 -10.73 -9.89 -12.86
C ARG A 158 -12.06 -10.55 -12.54
#